data_AF-A0A6I1QJP3-F1
#
_entry.id   AF-A0A6I1QJP3-F1
#
_cell.length_a   1.000
_cell.length_b   1.000
_cell.length_c   1.000
_cell.angle_alpha   90.00
_cell.angle_beta   90.00
_cell.angle_gamma   90.00
#
_symmetry.space_group_name_H-M   'P 1'
#
loop_
_entity.id
_entity.type
_entity.pdbx_description
1 polymer ?
#
loop_
_entity_poly.entity_id
_entity_poly.type
_entity_poly.pdbx_seq_one_letter_code
_entity_poly.pdbx_strand_id
1 'polypeptide(L)'
;MSDDDVLHRFRVALFAHAGQVGVAQACREFGVHRSTYYRWRQKVQQWGLDALRPRERRKPRMPNKTPPWIEQRVVAFALGFPGFGPRRIAAELARLQWGGMQLSANGVWLVLRRRPGLHTHLRRACGPGLVAPTGRHRHGRNLYAHDR
;
A
#
# COMPACT_ATOMS: atom_id res chain seq x y z
N MET A 1 -26.19 -11.98 -5.82
CA MET A 1 -25.65 -11.47 -7.10
C MET A 1 -24.46 -10.59 -6.76
N SER A 2 -23.29 -10.80 -7.38
CA SER A 2 -22.11 -9.96 -7.12
C SER A 2 -22.30 -8.58 -7.77
N ASP A 3 -21.72 -7.53 -7.19
CA ASP A 3 -21.71 -6.19 -7.80
C ASP A 3 -21.09 -6.22 -9.22
N ASP A 4 -20.08 -7.08 -9.39
CA ASP A 4 -19.43 -7.31 -10.68
C ASP A 4 -20.37 -7.89 -11.75
N ASP A 5 -21.34 -8.72 -11.34
CA ASP A 5 -22.31 -9.33 -12.26
C ASP A 5 -23.30 -8.30 -12.78
N VAL A 6 -23.73 -7.38 -11.91
CA VAL A 6 -24.63 -6.27 -12.28
C VAL A 6 -23.93 -5.35 -13.28
N LEU A 7 -22.67 -4.99 -13.01
CA LEU A 7 -21.87 -4.17 -13.92
C LEU A 7 -21.60 -4.85 -15.25
N HIS A 8 -21.36 -6.17 -15.26
CA HIS A 8 -21.16 -6.93 -16.50
C HIS A 8 -22.42 -6.91 -17.36
N ARG A 9 -23.58 -7.21 -16.77
CA ARG A 9 -24.88 -7.19 -17.47
C ARG A 9 -25.22 -5.82 -18.04
N PHE A 10 -24.99 -4.75 -17.26
CA PHE A 10 -25.18 -3.37 -17.72
C PHE A 10 -24.34 -3.07 -18.98
N ARG A 11 -23.07 -3.47 -18.98
CA ARG A 11 -22.16 -3.26 -20.12
C ARG A 11 -22.60 -4.08 -21.33
N VAL A 12 -23.01 -5.34 -21.15
CA VAL A 12 -23.50 -6.17 -22.26
C VAL A 12 -24.78 -5.59 -22.86
N ALA A 13 -25.72 -5.13 -22.03
CA ALA A 13 -26.95 -4.49 -22.48
C ALA A 13 -26.66 -3.24 -23.33
N LEU A 14 -25.69 -2.41 -22.92
CA LEU A 14 -25.24 -1.27 -23.72
C LEU A 14 -24.76 -1.68 -25.12
N PHE A 15 -23.98 -2.76 -25.23
CA PHE A 15 -23.47 -3.24 -26.52
C PHE A 15 -24.58 -3.81 -27.41
N ALA A 16 -25.51 -4.57 -26.84
CA ALA A 16 -26.68 -5.06 -27.56
C ALA A 16 -27.52 -3.90 -28.11
N HIS A 17 -27.79 -2.90 -27.28
CA HIS A 17 -28.56 -1.72 -27.67
C HIS A 17 -27.86 -0.87 -28.73
N ALA A 18 -26.54 -0.68 -28.59
CA ALA A 18 -25.73 0.03 -29.58
C ALA A 18 -25.75 -0.61 -30.97
N GLY A 19 -25.99 -1.93 -31.06
CA GLY A 19 -26.18 -2.63 -32.33
C GLY A 19 -27.52 -2.34 -33.01
N GLN A 20 -28.54 -1.92 -32.25
CA GLN A 20 -29.89 -1.63 -32.77
C GLN A 20 -30.06 -0.16 -33.14
N VAL A 21 -29.67 0.76 -32.25
CA VAL A 21 -29.92 2.21 -32.40
C VAL A 21 -28.68 3.02 -32.79
N GLY A 22 -27.50 2.39 -32.78
CA GLY A 22 -26.23 3.05 -33.01
C GLY A 22 -25.57 3.61 -31.74
N VAL A 23 -24.24 3.72 -31.79
CA VAL A 23 -23.38 4.01 -30.62
C VAL A 23 -23.70 5.34 -29.95
N ALA A 24 -23.91 6.39 -30.73
CA ALA A 24 -24.11 7.75 -30.20
C ALA A 24 -25.42 7.91 -29.44
N GLN A 25 -26.47 7.18 -29.84
CA GLN A 25 -27.76 7.18 -29.18
C GLN A 25 -27.72 6.29 -27.94
N ALA A 26 -27.24 5.04 -28.07
CA ALA A 26 -27.12 4.12 -26.93
C ALA A 26 -26.28 4.70 -25.78
N CYS A 27 -25.16 5.37 -26.08
CA CYS A 27 -24.33 6.03 -25.07
C CYS A 27 -25.06 7.15 -24.33
N ARG A 28 -25.95 7.91 -25.00
CA ARG A 28 -26.75 8.97 -24.39
C ARG A 28 -27.80 8.39 -23.44
N GLU A 29 -28.48 7.34 -23.87
CA GLU A 29 -29.55 6.69 -23.08
C GLU A 29 -29.01 5.95 -21.85
N PHE A 30 -27.84 5.32 -21.96
CA PHE A 30 -27.20 4.62 -20.85
C PHE A 30 -26.32 5.53 -19.96
N GLY A 31 -26.16 6.81 -20.30
CA GLY A 31 -25.31 7.74 -19.54
C GLY A 31 -23.81 7.42 -19.59
N VAL A 32 -23.33 6.73 -20.64
CA VAL A 32 -21.93 6.35 -20.81
C VAL A 32 -21.27 7.25 -21.84
N HIS A 33 -20.10 7.83 -21.50
CA HIS A 33 -19.36 8.62 -22.47
C HIS A 33 -18.87 7.78 -23.65
N ARG A 34 -18.97 8.31 -24.88
CA ARG A 34 -18.63 7.58 -26.13
C ARG A 34 -17.20 7.02 -26.12
N SER A 35 -16.24 7.73 -25.52
CA SER A 35 -14.86 7.24 -25.43
C SER A 35 -14.72 5.97 -24.59
N THR A 36 -15.57 5.78 -23.58
CA THR A 36 -15.61 4.57 -22.76
C THR A 36 -16.12 3.39 -23.58
N TYR A 37 -17.16 3.61 -24.40
CA TYR A 37 -17.67 2.59 -25.32
C TYR A 37 -16.58 2.09 -26.28
N TYR A 38 -15.86 3.01 -26.94
CA TYR A 38 -14.80 2.60 -27.88
C TYR A 38 -13.64 1.86 -27.18
N ARG A 39 -13.29 2.28 -25.96
CA ARG A 39 -12.30 1.56 -25.13
C ARG A 39 -12.74 0.13 -24.79
N TRP A 40 -14.03 -0.07 -24.52
CA TRP A 40 -14.60 -1.39 -24.31
C TRP A 40 -14.69 -2.20 -25.60
N ARG A 41 -15.05 -1.57 -26.73
CA ARG A 41 -15.19 -2.21 -28.03
C ARG A 41 -13.88 -2.87 -28.48
N GLN A 42 -12.75 -2.17 -28.30
CA GLN A 42 -11.42 -2.74 -28.59
C GLN A 42 -11.15 -4.02 -27.80
N LYS A 43 -11.58 -4.08 -26.53
CA LYS A 43 -11.42 -5.27 -25.70
C LYS A 43 -12.34 -6.41 -26.14
N VAL A 44 -13.59 -6.08 -26.47
CA VAL A 44 -14.58 -7.06 -26.94
C VAL A 44 -14.14 -7.71 -28.25
N GLN A 45 -13.53 -6.94 -29.16
CA GLN A 45 -13.00 -7.48 -30.41
C GLN A 45 -11.86 -8.49 -30.22
N GLN A 46 -11.03 -8.33 -29.18
CA GLN A 46 -9.93 -9.26 -28.89
C GLN A 46 -10.34 -10.46 -28.02
N TRP A 47 -11.23 -10.26 -27.05
CA TRP A 47 -11.47 -11.20 -25.96
C TRP A 47 -12.95 -11.58 -25.77
N GLY A 48 -13.85 -11.10 -26.63
CA GLY A 48 -15.29 -11.34 -26.55
C GLY A 48 -16.01 -10.52 -25.47
N LEU A 49 -17.29 -10.82 -25.24
CA LEU A 49 -18.15 -10.09 -24.29
C LEU A 49 -17.74 -10.29 -22.82
N ASP A 50 -17.04 -11.37 -22.49
CA ASP A 50 -16.51 -11.61 -21.14
C ASP A 50 -15.45 -10.59 -20.74
N ALA A 51 -14.81 -9.93 -21.72
CA ALA A 51 -13.84 -8.86 -21.51
C ALA A 51 -14.43 -7.62 -20.83
N LEU A 52 -15.77 -7.50 -20.81
CA LEU A 52 -16.50 -6.43 -20.16
C LEU A 52 -16.64 -6.64 -18.65
N ARG A 53 -16.31 -7.82 -18.11
CA ARG A 53 -16.33 -8.04 -16.66
C ARG A 53 -15.38 -7.07 -15.97
N PRO A 54 -15.78 -6.44 -14.85
CA PRO A 54 -14.86 -5.69 -14.02
C PRO A 54 -13.66 -6.58 -13.68
N ARG A 55 -12.47 -6.04 -13.93
CA ARG A 55 -11.22 -6.74 -13.67
C ARG A 55 -10.53 -6.04 -12.52
N GLU A 56 -10.07 -6.82 -11.55
CA GLU A 56 -9.36 -6.27 -10.41
C GLU A 56 -8.15 -5.47 -10.89
N ARG A 57 -8.02 -4.22 -10.40
CA ARG A 57 -6.85 -3.41 -10.72
C ARG A 57 -5.65 -4.05 -10.06
N ARG A 58 -4.66 -4.43 -10.88
CA ARG A 58 -3.37 -4.92 -10.37
C ARG A 58 -2.78 -3.86 -9.43
N LYS A 59 -2.37 -4.28 -8.23
CA LYS A 59 -1.63 -3.41 -7.31
C LYS A 59 -0.34 -2.90 -7.99
N PRO A 60 -0.02 -1.60 -7.90
CA PRO A 60 1.20 -1.06 -8.52
C PRO A 60 2.45 -1.79 -8.04
N ARG A 61 3.39 -2.08 -8.96
CA ARG A 61 4.71 -2.62 -8.61
C ARG A 61 5.56 -1.47 -8.06
N MET A 62 6.07 -1.62 -6.83
CA MET A 62 6.94 -0.63 -6.19
C MET A 62 8.39 -1.13 -6.26
N PRO A 63 9.18 -0.79 -7.29
CA PRO A 63 10.55 -1.29 -7.45
C PRO A 63 11.46 -0.87 -6.29
N ASN A 64 11.24 0.32 -5.72
CA ASN A 64 12.01 0.86 -4.61
C ASN A 64 11.52 0.36 -3.24
N LYS A 65 10.67 -0.67 -3.20
CA LYS A 65 10.20 -1.24 -1.94
C LYS A 65 11.35 -2.01 -1.30
N THR A 66 11.66 -1.66 -0.05
CA THR A 66 12.63 -2.38 0.78
C THR A 66 12.30 -3.88 0.76
N PRO A 67 13.28 -4.74 0.41
CA PRO A 67 13.10 -6.18 0.41
C PRO A 67 12.64 -6.71 1.78
N PRO A 68 11.79 -7.75 1.83
CA PRO A 68 11.25 -8.27 3.09
C PRO A 68 12.32 -8.68 4.11
N TRP A 69 13.44 -9.23 3.65
CA TRP A 69 14.55 -9.63 4.53
C TRP A 69 15.21 -8.43 5.23
N ILE A 70 15.32 -7.30 4.55
CA ILE A 70 15.82 -6.05 5.16
C ILE A 70 14.80 -5.54 6.18
N GLU A 71 13.51 -5.56 5.85
CA GLU A 71 12.46 -5.13 6.78
C GLU A 71 12.47 -5.99 8.06
N GLN A 72 12.68 -7.30 7.94
CA GLN A 72 12.80 -8.21 9.08
C GLN A 72 14.00 -7.87 9.96
N ARG A 73 15.17 -7.59 9.37
CA ARG A 73 16.38 -7.19 10.13
C ARG A 73 16.17 -5.89 10.88
N VAL A 74 15.58 -4.88 10.22
CA VAL A 74 15.23 -3.61 10.85
C VAL A 74 14.33 -3.83 12.06
N VAL A 75 13.34 -4.72 11.95
CA VAL A 75 12.41 -5.02 13.05
C VAL A 75 13.08 -5.79 14.17
N ALA A 76 13.90 -6.80 13.87
CA ALA A 76 14.65 -7.54 14.87
C ALA A 76 15.56 -6.61 15.69
N PHE A 77 16.25 -5.70 15.00
CA PHE A 77 17.12 -4.72 15.65
C PHE A 77 16.34 -3.72 16.51
N ALA A 78 15.18 -3.28 16.02
CA ALA A 78 14.30 -2.37 16.75
C ALA A 78 13.67 -3.00 18.00
N LEU A 79 13.47 -4.33 18.01
CA LEU A 79 12.98 -5.09 19.16
C LEU A 79 14.09 -5.39 20.17
N GLY A 80 15.30 -5.72 19.70
CA GLY A 80 16.46 -5.97 20.58
C GLY A 80 16.98 -4.69 21.25
N PHE A 81 16.82 -3.54 20.61
CA PHE A 81 17.28 -2.24 21.13
C PHE A 81 16.16 -1.19 21.08
N PRO A 82 15.17 -1.24 21.99
CA PRO A 82 14.00 -0.38 21.95
C PRO A 82 14.35 1.12 22.05
N GLY A 83 15.43 1.45 22.76
CA GLY A 83 15.97 2.81 22.93
C GLY A 83 16.54 3.45 21.65
N PHE A 84 16.72 2.68 20.58
CA PHE A 84 17.34 3.21 19.37
C PHE A 84 16.30 3.88 18.46
N GLY A 85 16.55 5.15 18.16
CA GLY A 85 15.78 5.88 17.13
C GLY A 85 16.09 5.37 15.71
N PRO A 86 15.26 5.71 14.71
CA PRO A 86 15.44 5.29 13.33
C PRO A 86 16.83 5.63 12.74
N ARG A 87 17.40 6.79 13.13
CA ARG A 87 18.76 7.20 12.73
C ARG A 87 19.83 6.26 13.26
N ARG A 88 19.72 5.87 14.54
CA ARG A 88 20.68 4.98 15.18
C ARG A 88 20.57 3.56 14.63
N ILE A 89 19.34 3.07 14.42
CA ILE A 89 19.10 1.77 13.77
C ILE A 89 19.73 1.73 12.36
N ALA A 90 19.55 2.79 11.56
CA ALA A 90 20.18 2.86 10.23
C ALA A 90 21.72 2.82 10.31
N ALA A 91 22.32 3.58 11.23
CA ALA A 91 23.77 3.62 11.41
C ALA A 91 24.34 2.28 11.87
N GLU A 92 23.64 1.58 12.77
CA GLU A 92 24.05 0.26 13.24
C GLU A 92 23.96 -0.81 12.13
N LEU A 93 22.87 -0.81 11.36
CA LEU A 93 22.70 -1.75 10.23
C LEU A 93 23.70 -1.52 9.09
N ALA A 94 24.24 -0.31 8.98
CA ALA A 94 25.30 0.02 8.03
C ALA A 94 26.67 -0.58 8.41
N ARG A 95 26.86 -1.03 9.67
CA ARG A 95 28.10 -1.69 10.09
C ARG A 95 28.21 -3.08 9.47
N LEU A 96 29.44 -3.48 9.10
CA LEU A 96 29.70 -4.78 8.47
C LEU A 96 29.26 -5.97 9.33
N GLN A 97 29.40 -5.87 10.65
CA GLN A 97 28.96 -6.89 11.60
C GLN A 97 27.46 -7.23 11.53
N TRP A 98 26.63 -6.31 11.04
CA TRP A 98 25.17 -6.47 10.92
C TRP A 98 24.70 -6.61 9.46
N GLY A 99 25.63 -6.70 8.51
CA GLY A 99 25.35 -6.94 7.10
C GLY A 99 25.47 -5.73 6.17
N GLY A 100 26.04 -4.61 6.62
CA GLY A 100 26.45 -3.49 5.74
C GLY A 100 25.32 -2.82 4.97
N MET A 101 24.08 -2.85 5.49
CA MET A 101 22.90 -2.40 4.78
C MET A 101 22.78 -0.87 4.82
N GLN A 102 22.91 -0.24 3.66
CA GLN A 102 22.72 1.22 3.51
C GLN A 102 21.22 1.55 3.45
N LEU A 103 20.64 1.94 4.57
CA LEU A 103 19.26 2.42 4.66
C LEU A 103 19.21 3.86 5.13
N SER A 104 18.34 4.66 4.53
CA SER A 104 18.04 5.99 5.06
C SER A 104 17.25 5.87 6.36
N ALA A 105 17.43 6.84 7.28
CA ALA A 105 16.66 6.91 8.52
C ALA A 105 15.14 6.94 8.25
N ASN A 106 14.72 7.57 7.14
CA ASN A 106 13.33 7.57 6.70
C ASN A 106 12.86 6.18 6.21
N GLY A 107 13.72 5.44 5.51
CA GLY A 107 13.44 4.04 5.12
C GLY A 107 13.19 3.16 6.34
N VAL A 108 14.04 3.26 7.36
CA VAL A 108 13.86 2.57 8.65
C VAL A 108 12.55 2.99 9.32
N TRP A 109 12.26 4.30 9.38
CA TRP A 109 11.02 4.80 9.98
C TRP A 109 9.77 4.30 9.24
N LEU A 110 9.77 4.27 7.90
CA LEU A 110 8.66 3.75 7.10
C LEU A 110 8.43 2.26 7.36
N VAL A 111 9.49 1.47 7.50
CA VAL A 111 9.40 0.05 7.87
C VAL A 111 8.74 -0.12 9.24
N LEU A 112 9.17 0.66 10.23
CA LEU A 112 8.58 0.63 11.58
C LEU A 112 7.13 1.12 11.60
N ARG A 113 6.79 2.15 10.82
CA ARG A 113 5.43 2.71 10.72
C ARG A 113 4.45 1.77 10.04
N ARG A 114 4.91 0.96 9.07
CA ARG A 114 4.06 -0.05 8.40
C ARG A 114 3.59 -1.14 9.36
N ARG A 115 4.29 -1.36 10.48
CA ARG A 115 3.94 -2.36 11.48
C ARG A 115 3.20 -1.71 12.66
N PRO A 116 2.06 -2.27 13.09
CA PRO A 116 1.27 -1.68 14.17
C PRO A 116 2.07 -1.48 15.45
N GLY A 117 2.21 -0.22 15.87
CA GLY A 117 2.78 0.15 17.18
C GLY A 117 4.31 0.20 17.27
N LEU A 118 5.08 -0.35 16.32
CA LEU A 118 6.56 -0.35 16.39
C LEU A 118 7.20 1.03 16.21
N HIS A 119 6.42 2.06 15.87
CA HIS A 119 6.89 3.45 15.87
C HIS A 119 7.19 3.98 17.29
N THR A 120 6.53 3.46 18.31
CA THR A 120 6.61 3.96 19.69
C THR A 120 7.60 3.13 20.47
N HIS A 121 8.53 3.79 21.16
CA HIS A 121 9.52 3.16 22.04
C HIS A 121 8.90 2.12 22.98
N LEU A 122 7.79 2.48 23.63
CA LEU A 122 7.06 1.62 24.57
C LEU A 122 6.64 0.28 23.98
N ARG A 123 6.19 0.26 22.72
CA ARG A 123 5.75 -0.97 22.06
C ARG A 123 6.94 -1.86 21.66
N ARG A 124 8.10 -1.27 21.41
CA ARG A 124 9.33 -2.03 21.13
C ARG A 124 9.87 -2.67 22.40
N ALA A 125 9.80 -1.95 23.52
CA ALA A 125 10.28 -2.43 24.82
C ALA A 125 9.45 -3.60 25.39
N CYS A 126 8.12 -3.59 25.19
CA CYS A 126 7.25 -4.64 25.70
C CYS A 126 7.16 -5.90 24.81
N GLY A 127 7.74 -5.89 23.60
CA GLY A 127 7.67 -7.02 22.66
C GLY A 127 6.29 -7.22 22.00
N PRO A 128 6.21 -8.03 20.92
CA PRO A 128 4.96 -8.30 20.21
C PRO A 128 4.05 -9.23 21.04
N GLY A 129 3.01 -8.69 21.68
CA GLY A 129 2.00 -9.49 22.40
C GLY A 129 1.38 -8.77 23.60
N LEU A 130 2.05 -7.75 24.14
CA LEU A 130 1.54 -6.93 25.24
C LEU A 130 0.82 -5.68 24.72
N VAL A 131 -0.38 -5.43 25.21
CA VAL A 131 -1.13 -4.19 24.95
C VAL A 131 -0.35 -3.03 25.56
N ALA A 132 0.23 -2.18 24.70
CA ALA A 132 0.82 -0.93 25.17
C ALA A 132 -0.31 -0.02 25.70
N PRO A 133 -0.18 0.59 26.89
CA PRO A 133 -1.16 1.54 27.38
C PRO A 133 -1.21 2.71 26.41
N THR A 134 -2.34 2.89 25.74
CA THR A 134 -2.60 3.99 24.82
C THR A 134 -2.90 5.27 25.60
N GLY A 135 -1.94 5.73 26.40
CA GLY A 135 -1.97 7.01 27.09
C GLY A 135 -1.03 8.00 26.39
N ARG A 136 -1.56 8.88 25.54
CA ARG A 136 -0.80 10.03 25.04
C ARG A 136 -0.66 11.06 26.17
N HIS A 137 0.38 10.96 26.99
CA HIS A 137 0.88 12.13 27.71
C HIS A 137 1.95 12.81 26.86
N ARG A 138 1.53 13.83 26.09
CA ARG A 138 2.46 14.84 25.59
C ARG A 138 2.84 15.72 26.78
N HIS A 139 3.97 15.47 27.44
CA HIS A 139 4.65 16.48 28.25
C HIS A 139 6.14 16.38 28.00
N GLY A 140 6.76 17.54 27.72
CA GLY A 140 8.13 17.66 27.30
C GLY A 140 9.13 17.42 28.43
N ARG A 141 10.37 17.14 28.06
CA ARG A 141 11.53 18.03 28.27
C ARG A 141 12.77 17.40 27.68
N ASN A 142 13.56 18.30 27.12
CA ASN A 142 14.92 18.17 26.63
C ASN A 142 15.85 17.71 27.76
N LEU A 143 16.56 16.60 27.62
CA LEU A 143 17.70 16.23 28.48
C LEU A 143 18.66 15.39 27.64
N TYR A 144 19.68 16.04 27.06
CA TYR A 144 21.07 15.58 26.98
C TYR A 144 21.92 16.80 26.63
N ALA A 145 22.20 17.60 27.65
CA ALA A 145 23.33 18.53 27.71
C ALA A 145 24.32 17.96 28.74
N HIS A 146 25.62 18.03 28.40
CA HIS A 146 26.80 17.62 29.18
C HIS A 146 26.96 16.09 29.34
N ASP A 147 28.14 15.49 29.10
CA ASP A 147 29.47 15.91 29.53
C ASP A 147 30.58 15.70 28.47
N ARG A 148 31.52 16.66 28.52
CA ARG A 148 32.97 16.68 28.21
C ARG A 148 33.56 15.76 27.15
#